data_AF-K9FSM7-F1
#
_entry.id   AF-K9FSM7-F1
#
_cell.length_a   1.000
_cell.length_b   1.000
_cell.length_c   1.000
_cell.angle_alpha   90.00
_cell.angle_beta   90.00
_cell.angle_gamma   90.00
#
_symmetry.space_group_name_H-M   'P 1'
#
loop_
_entity.id
_entity.type
_entity.pdbx_description
1 polymer ?
#
loop_
_entity_poly.entity_id
_entity_poly.type
_entity_poly.pdbx_seq_one_letter_code
_entity_poly.pdbx_strand_id
1 'polypeptide(L)'
;MSGSAALEYGFPSTHSTNAVSVAVYALALLGSPDLTLSAQVTLLLQAITYIYVVSIVVGRLYCGMHGMLDCTVGCALGAAIGLVQFHYGPAFEDFILSASLKEISLLGLLIIFLVRVHPEPADDCPCFDDSVSFAGVMLGVDVSSWHFADIWVGYPPGSIPYDLETVGWIKTVIRLVVGVLCVFAWRNVTKPALLRILPPIFRTLEKLGLLLPRRFFTTASEYTTIPYNLKDHDVLPNFSEIPDIITTMRHPRRRAVSIGPQSEADAYETLAYREKRRRESQSGSNHPSPVVEDQLKPNGTPALPRKTASLDDYEGMMGKGSPSSSAVDVNFDTPTPFPSLDFEAGERDEKEVFSQIKKPRVRYDVEVVTKLVVYAGTSKPQILTLHLLIPVSF
;
A
#
# COMPACT_ATOMS: atom_id res chain seq x y z
N MET A 1 0.90 -9.60 9.52
CA MET A 1 0.91 -8.38 8.69
C MET A 1 1.21 -8.77 7.25
N SER A 2 0.60 -8.09 6.27
CA SER A 2 1.04 -8.21 4.87
C SER A 2 2.50 -7.77 4.79
N GLY A 3 3.36 -8.50 4.07
CA GLY A 3 4.78 -8.18 3.96
C GLY A 3 5.06 -6.82 3.30
N SER A 4 4.08 -6.25 2.61
CA SER A 4 4.15 -4.92 1.99
C SER A 4 3.82 -3.77 2.95
N ALA A 5 3.03 -4.03 4.00
CA ALA A 5 2.56 -2.97 4.92
C ALA A 5 3.68 -2.41 5.81
N ALA A 6 4.78 -3.16 5.97
CA ALA A 6 5.98 -2.71 6.67
C ALA A 6 6.85 -1.79 5.80
N LEU A 7 6.63 -1.75 4.48
CA LEU A 7 7.34 -0.88 3.53
C LEU A 7 6.67 0.49 3.36
N GLU A 8 5.50 0.69 3.98
CA GLU A 8 4.76 1.96 3.96
C GLU A 8 5.20 2.88 5.12
N TYR A 9 6.50 2.95 5.37
CA TYR A 9 7.05 3.93 6.29
C TYR A 9 7.03 5.30 5.61
N GLY A 10 6.50 6.33 6.27
CA GLY A 10 6.38 7.63 5.64
C GLY A 10 5.60 8.66 6.43
N PHE A 11 5.78 9.92 6.03
CA PHE A 11 5.06 11.07 6.54
C PHE A 11 4.18 11.66 5.42
N PRO A 12 2.87 11.92 5.65
CA PRO A 12 2.08 11.59 6.84
C PRO A 12 1.60 10.12 6.88
N SER A 13 1.05 9.66 8.01
CA SER A 13 0.52 8.29 8.16
C SER A 13 -0.71 8.07 7.26
N THR A 14 -0.55 7.28 6.19
CA THR A 14 -1.59 6.95 5.20
C THR A 14 -2.77 6.22 5.82
N HIS A 15 -2.51 5.27 6.72
CA HIS A 15 -3.57 4.55 7.44
C HIS A 15 -4.39 5.46 8.34
N SER A 16 -3.74 6.38 9.04
CA SER A 16 -4.43 7.37 9.88
C SER A 16 -5.25 8.33 9.01
N THR A 17 -4.69 8.82 7.91
CA THR A 17 -5.39 9.67 6.94
C THR A 17 -6.63 9.01 6.38
N ASN A 18 -6.50 7.77 5.87
CA ASN A 18 -7.62 7.04 5.31
C ASN A 18 -8.72 6.77 6.35
N ALA A 19 -8.36 6.21 7.51
CA ALA A 19 -9.33 5.90 8.56
C ALA A 19 -10.09 7.14 9.05
N VAL A 20 -9.39 8.25 9.27
CA VAL A 20 -10.02 9.51 9.72
C VAL A 20 -10.86 10.13 8.61
N SER A 21 -10.44 10.08 7.34
CA SER A 21 -11.25 10.64 6.23
C SER A 21 -12.61 9.96 6.10
N VAL A 22 -12.63 8.62 6.10
CA VAL A 22 -13.85 7.82 6.06
C VAL A 22 -14.72 8.08 7.28
N ALA A 23 -14.10 8.12 8.46
CA ALA A 23 -14.83 8.36 9.71
C ALA A 23 -15.45 9.75 9.78
N VAL A 24 -14.73 10.80 9.39
CA VAL A 24 -15.24 12.17 9.37
C VAL A 24 -16.39 12.30 8.38
N TYR A 25 -16.26 11.73 7.19
CA TYR A 25 -17.34 11.69 6.21
C TYR A 25 -18.57 10.94 6.75
N ALA A 26 -18.38 9.76 7.35
CA ALA A 26 -19.47 8.97 7.94
C ALA A 26 -20.15 9.69 9.12
N LEU A 27 -19.38 10.32 10.01
CA LEU A 27 -19.90 11.10 11.13
C LEU A 27 -20.68 12.34 10.64
N ALA A 28 -20.22 12.99 9.58
CA ALA A 28 -20.93 14.12 8.97
C ALA A 28 -22.28 13.68 8.36
N LEU A 29 -22.31 12.53 7.67
CA LEU A 29 -23.55 11.92 7.18
C LEU A 29 -24.51 11.55 8.33
N LEU A 30 -23.99 10.96 9.40
CA LEU A 30 -24.78 10.62 10.60
C LEU A 30 -25.30 11.85 11.36
N GLY A 31 -24.67 13.01 11.17
CA GLY A 31 -25.10 14.29 11.74
C GLY A 31 -26.01 15.09 10.81
N SER A 32 -26.27 14.62 9.59
CA SER A 32 -27.07 15.34 8.60
C SER A 32 -28.56 15.38 9.00
N PRO A 33 -29.27 16.49 8.70
CA PRO A 33 -30.68 16.65 9.05
C PRO A 33 -31.62 15.67 8.31
N ASP A 34 -31.14 15.09 7.22
CA ASP A 34 -31.90 14.15 6.37
C ASP A 34 -31.85 12.71 6.89
N LEU A 35 -31.16 12.45 8.01
CA LEU A 35 -31.01 11.11 8.55
C LEU A 35 -32.31 10.59 9.19
N THR A 36 -32.85 9.53 8.63
CA THR A 36 -34.09 8.87 9.10
C THR A 36 -33.85 7.78 10.16
N LEU A 37 -32.62 7.64 10.66
CA LEU A 37 -32.25 6.61 11.64
C LEU A 37 -32.66 7.00 13.08
N SER A 38 -32.98 5.99 13.89
CA SER A 38 -33.22 6.17 15.33
C SER A 38 -31.98 6.69 16.05
N ALA A 39 -32.17 7.59 17.02
CA ALA A 39 -31.09 8.17 17.82
C ALA A 39 -30.17 7.11 18.48
N GLN A 40 -30.73 5.97 18.89
CA GLN A 40 -29.95 4.86 19.47
C GLN A 40 -29.02 4.22 18.44
N VAL A 41 -29.49 4.06 17.20
CA VAL A 41 -28.71 3.48 16.09
C VAL A 41 -27.62 4.47 15.67
N THR A 42 -27.95 5.75 15.56
CA THR A 42 -26.98 6.80 15.26
C THR A 42 -25.86 6.85 16.30
N LEU A 43 -26.20 6.82 17.59
CA LEU A 43 -25.22 6.80 18.68
C LEU A 43 -24.33 5.56 18.62
N LEU A 44 -24.91 4.39 18.36
CA LEU A 44 -24.14 3.15 18.20
C LEU A 44 -23.16 3.23 17.03
N LEU A 45 -23.60 3.72 15.87
CA LEU A 45 -22.76 3.88 14.68
C LEU A 45 -21.64 4.90 14.90
N GLN A 46 -21.93 6.01 15.59
CA GLN A 46 -20.91 6.98 16.00
C GLN A 46 -19.87 6.32 16.92
N ALA A 47 -20.32 5.58 17.94
CA ALA A 47 -19.42 4.89 18.86
C ALA A 47 -18.51 3.88 18.14
N ILE A 48 -19.06 3.08 17.22
CA ILE A 48 -18.28 2.14 16.39
C ILE A 48 -17.25 2.90 15.54
N THR A 49 -17.65 4.04 14.95
CA THR A 49 -16.76 4.86 14.12
C THR A 49 -15.59 5.43 14.93
N TYR A 50 -15.84 5.91 16.16
CA TYR A 50 -14.77 6.36 17.05
C TYR A 50 -13.83 5.22 17.46
N ILE A 51 -14.37 4.05 17.82
CA ILE A 51 -13.56 2.86 18.15
C ILE A 51 -12.68 2.47 16.96
N TYR A 52 -13.25 2.46 15.75
CA TYR A 52 -12.52 2.18 14.52
C TYR A 52 -11.31 3.12 14.34
N VAL A 53 -11.52 4.45 14.40
CA VAL A 53 -10.43 5.42 14.26
C VAL A 53 -9.37 5.26 15.34
N VAL A 54 -9.78 5.20 16.61
CA VAL A 54 -8.85 5.06 17.73
C VAL A 54 -8.02 3.79 17.59
N SER A 55 -8.64 2.66 17.21
CA SER A 55 -7.94 1.39 17.03
C SER A 55 -6.85 1.45 15.96
N ILE A 56 -7.08 2.13 14.84
CA ILE A 56 -6.11 2.26 13.75
C ILE A 56 -4.99 3.22 14.14
N VAL A 57 -5.32 4.41 14.65
CA VAL A 57 -4.30 5.42 15.01
C VAL A 57 -3.41 4.93 16.14
N VAL A 58 -3.99 4.38 17.21
CA VAL A 58 -3.21 3.78 18.30
C VAL A 58 -2.46 2.55 17.82
N GLY A 59 -3.04 1.74 16.93
CA GLY A 59 -2.37 0.59 16.32
C GLY A 59 -1.08 0.98 15.57
N ARG A 60 -1.09 2.08 14.80
CA ARG A 60 0.11 2.57 14.11
C ARG A 60 1.22 3.02 15.07
N LEU A 61 0.84 3.67 16.18
CA LEU A 61 1.79 4.06 17.24
C LEU A 61 2.31 2.84 18.02
N TYR A 62 1.42 1.91 18.39
CA TYR A 62 1.76 0.72 19.16
C TYR A 62 2.70 -0.22 18.40
N CYS A 63 2.48 -0.38 17.09
CA CYS A 63 3.36 -1.18 16.24
C CYS A 63 4.68 -0.45 15.89
N GLY A 64 4.90 0.78 16.35
CA GLY A 64 6.11 1.56 16.08
C GLY A 64 6.29 1.96 14.62
N MET A 65 5.25 1.86 13.78
CA MET A 65 5.35 2.14 12.35
C MET A 65 5.20 3.62 11.99
N HIS A 66 4.81 4.47 12.94
CA HIS A 66 4.77 5.93 12.78
C HIS A 66 5.02 6.64 14.10
N GLY A 67 5.56 7.85 14.01
CA GLY A 67 5.62 8.79 15.12
C GLY A 67 4.26 9.45 15.40
N MET A 68 4.18 10.14 16.54
CA MET A 68 3.03 10.95 16.91
C MET A 68 2.72 12.05 15.89
N LEU A 69 3.77 12.66 15.32
CA LEU A 69 3.65 13.74 14.35
C LEU A 69 3.00 13.23 13.05
N ASP A 70 3.47 12.10 12.51
CA ASP A 70 2.92 11.49 11.30
C ASP A 70 1.44 11.13 11.46
N CYS A 71 1.07 10.60 12.62
CA CYS A 71 -0.32 10.30 12.94
C CYS A 71 -1.15 11.58 13.09
N THR A 72 -0.64 12.61 13.75
CA THR A 72 -1.37 13.87 13.98
C THR A 72 -1.66 14.59 12.66
N VAL A 73 -0.63 14.76 11.82
CA VAL A 73 -0.79 15.37 10.50
C VAL A 73 -1.64 14.49 9.60
N GLY A 74 -1.46 13.16 9.67
CA GLY A 74 -2.29 12.22 8.93
C GLY A 74 -3.77 12.36 9.27
N CYS A 75 -4.11 12.44 10.56
CA CYS A 75 -5.48 12.66 11.03
C CYS A 75 -6.04 14.02 10.56
N ALA A 76 -5.24 15.10 10.66
CA ALA A 76 -5.67 16.43 10.23
C ALA A 76 -5.96 16.47 8.72
N LEU A 77 -5.07 15.89 7.91
CA LEU A 77 -5.27 15.77 6.46
C LEU A 77 -6.48 14.91 6.13
N GLY A 78 -6.65 13.78 6.82
CA GLY A 78 -7.80 12.89 6.65
C GLY A 78 -9.11 13.61 6.94
N ALA A 79 -9.19 14.35 8.04
CA ALA A 79 -10.36 15.13 8.39
C ALA A 79 -10.67 16.21 7.33
N ALA A 80 -9.65 16.91 6.84
CA ALA A 80 -9.83 17.89 5.76
C ALA A 80 -10.40 17.25 4.49
N ILE A 81 -9.85 16.11 4.04
CA ILE A 81 -10.35 15.39 2.87
C ILE A 81 -11.80 14.93 3.08
N GLY A 82 -12.12 14.36 4.25
CA GLY A 82 -13.47 13.91 4.57
C GLY A 82 -14.50 15.04 4.56
N LEU A 83 -14.15 16.22 5.08
CA LEU A 83 -15.01 17.40 5.06
C LEU A 83 -15.18 17.96 3.64
N VAL A 84 -14.10 18.00 2.85
CA VAL A 84 -14.18 18.41 1.44
C VAL A 84 -15.13 17.49 0.67
N GLN A 85 -15.00 16.17 0.86
CA GLN A 85 -15.90 15.21 0.24
C GLN A 85 -17.35 15.39 0.69
N PHE A 86 -17.59 15.65 1.98
CA PHE A 86 -18.94 15.87 2.49
C PHE A 86 -19.60 17.13 1.90
N HIS A 87 -18.87 18.24 1.81
CA HIS A 87 -19.43 19.52 1.35
C HIS A 87 -19.49 19.66 -0.18
N TYR A 88 -18.46 19.19 -0.89
CA TYR A 88 -18.33 19.36 -2.34
C TYR A 88 -18.67 18.10 -3.14
N GLY A 89 -18.80 16.93 -2.48
CA GLY A 89 -19.18 15.67 -3.10
C GLY A 89 -20.49 15.75 -3.91
N PRO A 90 -21.60 16.26 -3.34
CA PRO A 90 -22.86 16.38 -4.09
C PRO A 90 -22.73 17.24 -5.35
N ALA A 91 -22.03 18.38 -5.26
CA ALA A 91 -21.80 19.25 -6.41
C ALA A 91 -20.92 18.58 -7.49
N PHE A 92 -19.96 17.75 -7.07
CA PHE A 92 -19.14 16.95 -7.98
C PHE A 92 -19.97 15.85 -8.65
N GLU A 93 -20.82 15.15 -7.92
CA GLU A 93 -21.75 14.14 -8.47
C GLU A 93 -22.69 14.76 -9.50
N ASP A 94 -23.32 15.89 -9.19
CA ASP A 94 -24.17 16.63 -10.14
C ASP A 94 -23.42 17.05 -11.40
N PHE A 95 -22.15 17.45 -11.26
CA PHE A 95 -21.27 17.75 -12.40
C PHE A 95 -21.06 16.50 -13.27
N ILE A 96 -20.72 15.35 -12.68
CA ILE A 96 -20.49 14.11 -13.43
C ILE A 96 -21.76 13.67 -14.16
N LEU A 97 -22.92 13.76 -13.52
CA LEU A 97 -24.20 13.35 -14.10
C LEU A 97 -24.63 14.25 -15.26
N SER A 98 -24.34 15.55 -15.19
CA SER A 98 -24.71 16.53 -16.23
C SER A 98 -23.60 16.81 -17.26
N ALA A 99 -22.44 16.17 -17.11
CA ALA A 99 -21.29 16.45 -17.94
C ALA A 99 -21.51 16.09 -19.41
N SER A 100 -20.85 16.83 -20.29
CA SER A 100 -20.68 16.47 -21.69
C SER A 100 -19.49 15.52 -21.88
N LEU A 101 -19.43 14.86 -23.03
CA LEU A 101 -18.28 14.03 -23.40
C LEU A 101 -16.94 14.80 -23.31
N LYS A 102 -16.96 16.10 -23.61
CA LYS A 102 -15.76 16.95 -23.52
C LYS A 102 -15.28 17.11 -22.08
N GLU A 103 -16.20 17.36 -21.15
CA GLU A 103 -15.89 17.56 -19.73
C GLU A 103 -15.39 16.27 -19.08
N ILE A 104 -16.05 15.14 -19.34
CA ILE A 104 -15.59 13.83 -18.86
C ILE A 104 -14.23 13.46 -19.45
N SER A 105 -14.00 13.76 -20.74
CA SER A 105 -12.68 13.53 -21.36
C SER A 105 -11.60 14.40 -20.72
N LEU A 106 -11.92 15.66 -20.39
CA LEU A 106 -11.01 16.57 -19.71
C LEU A 106 -10.69 16.11 -18.28
N LEU A 107 -11.69 15.58 -17.54
CA LEU A 107 -11.47 14.96 -16.24
C LEU A 107 -10.53 13.75 -16.34
N GLY A 108 -10.71 12.89 -17.35
CA GLY A 108 -9.80 11.78 -17.62
C GLY A 108 -8.36 12.25 -17.90
N LEU A 109 -8.20 13.31 -18.70
CA LEU A 109 -6.88 13.91 -18.95
C LEU A 109 -6.27 14.54 -17.69
N LEU A 110 -7.08 15.18 -16.84
CA LEU A 110 -6.63 15.71 -15.55
C LEU A 110 -6.13 14.60 -14.64
N ILE A 111 -6.84 13.47 -14.55
CA ILE A 111 -6.40 12.31 -13.75
C ILE A 111 -5.09 11.74 -14.29
N ILE A 112 -4.95 11.60 -15.61
CA ILE A 112 -3.70 11.16 -16.24
C ILE A 112 -2.57 12.14 -15.89
N PHE A 113 -2.82 13.44 -15.95
CA PHE A 113 -1.86 14.47 -15.57
C PHE A 113 -1.50 14.38 -14.08
N LEU A 114 -2.47 14.20 -13.17
CA LEU A 114 -2.23 14.06 -11.73
C LEU A 114 -1.41 12.80 -11.39
N VAL A 115 -1.72 11.67 -12.02
CA VAL A 115 -0.90 10.45 -11.94
C VAL A 115 0.53 10.73 -12.43
N ARG A 116 0.66 11.59 -13.44
CA ARG A 116 1.96 11.91 -14.05
C ARG A 116 2.85 12.77 -13.15
N VAL A 117 2.27 13.76 -12.48
CA VAL A 117 2.96 14.65 -11.52
C VAL A 117 3.01 14.08 -10.11
N HIS A 118 2.38 12.91 -9.88
CA HIS A 118 2.39 12.25 -8.58
C HIS A 118 3.84 12.09 -8.10
N PRO A 119 4.16 12.57 -6.88
CA PRO A 119 5.50 12.49 -6.32
C PRO A 119 6.07 11.08 -6.40
N GLU A 120 7.36 11.00 -6.71
CA GLU A 120 8.09 9.74 -6.65
C GLU A 120 8.36 9.42 -5.17
N PRO A 121 8.04 8.19 -4.71
CA PRO A 121 8.35 7.82 -3.33
C PRO A 121 9.86 7.80 -3.10
N ALA A 122 10.30 8.00 -1.87
CA ALA A 122 11.71 7.91 -1.53
C ALA A 122 12.25 6.48 -1.70
N ASP A 123 11.46 5.51 -1.22
CA ASP A 123 11.74 4.08 -1.27
C ASP A 123 10.77 3.35 -2.21
N ASP A 124 11.17 2.17 -2.66
CA ASP A 124 10.35 1.30 -3.49
C ASP A 124 9.18 0.70 -2.70
N CYS A 125 8.03 1.38 -2.71
CA CYS A 125 6.81 0.97 -2.00
C CYS A 125 5.62 0.76 -2.95
N PRO A 126 4.57 0.02 -2.53
CA PRO A 126 3.37 -0.21 -3.36
C PRO A 126 2.48 1.03 -3.49
N CYS A 127 2.74 2.09 -2.71
CA CYS A 127 1.84 3.25 -2.58
C CYS A 127 1.47 3.89 -3.91
N PHE A 128 2.44 4.11 -4.81
CA PHE A 128 2.17 4.70 -6.12
C PHE A 128 1.30 3.78 -6.99
N ASP A 129 1.61 2.48 -7.00
CA ASP A 129 0.88 1.47 -7.75
C ASP A 129 -0.56 1.33 -7.25
N ASP A 130 -0.80 1.53 -5.96
CA ASP A 130 -2.13 1.56 -5.36
C ASP A 130 -2.87 2.86 -5.73
N SER A 131 -2.21 4.02 -5.64
CA SER A 131 -2.79 5.30 -6.07
C SER A 131 -3.24 5.30 -7.52
N VAL A 132 -2.45 4.73 -8.44
CA VAL A 132 -2.83 4.57 -9.85
C VAL A 132 -4.05 3.66 -10.02
N SER A 133 -4.11 2.59 -9.23
CA SER A 133 -5.25 1.66 -9.25
C SER A 133 -6.52 2.34 -8.76
N PHE A 134 -6.44 3.08 -7.64
CA PHE A 134 -7.55 3.84 -7.08
C PHE A 134 -8.03 4.92 -8.05
N ALA A 135 -7.12 5.71 -8.63
CA ALA A 135 -7.47 6.72 -9.63
C ALA A 135 -8.15 6.10 -10.86
N GLY A 136 -7.67 4.93 -11.30
CA GLY A 136 -8.30 4.16 -12.36
C GLY A 136 -9.73 3.77 -12.01
N VAL A 137 -9.95 3.12 -10.87
CA VAL A 137 -11.30 2.71 -10.44
C VAL A 137 -12.23 3.92 -10.33
N MET A 138 -11.80 5.02 -9.71
CA MET A 138 -12.61 6.24 -9.58
C MET A 138 -13.00 6.80 -10.94
N LEU A 139 -12.05 6.96 -11.86
CA LEU A 139 -12.35 7.39 -13.24
C LEU A 139 -13.34 6.43 -13.93
N GLY A 140 -13.19 5.13 -13.70
CA GLY A 140 -14.11 4.12 -14.21
C GLY A 140 -15.53 4.27 -13.67
N VAL A 141 -15.67 4.56 -12.37
CA VAL A 141 -16.96 4.83 -11.72
C VAL A 141 -17.56 6.11 -12.28
N ASP A 142 -16.81 7.21 -12.33
CA ASP A 142 -17.29 8.51 -12.84
C ASP A 142 -17.80 8.41 -14.29
N VAL A 143 -17.01 7.77 -15.18
CA VAL A 143 -17.41 7.55 -16.58
C VAL A 143 -18.66 6.67 -16.67
N SER A 144 -18.82 5.71 -15.76
CA SER A 144 -20.00 4.85 -15.76
C SER A 144 -21.23 5.61 -15.27
N SER A 145 -21.13 6.34 -14.16
CA SER A 145 -22.21 7.18 -13.63
C SER A 145 -22.68 8.18 -14.67
N TRP A 146 -21.74 8.84 -15.36
CA TRP A 146 -22.05 9.72 -16.50
C TRP A 146 -22.78 8.98 -17.64
N HIS A 147 -22.26 7.82 -18.06
CA HIS A 147 -22.86 7.05 -19.15
C HIS A 147 -24.30 6.60 -18.82
N PHE A 148 -24.62 6.34 -17.55
CA PHE A 148 -25.95 5.92 -17.11
C PHE A 148 -26.84 7.04 -16.59
N ALA A 149 -26.40 8.30 -16.63
CA ALA A 149 -27.16 9.42 -16.10
C ALA A 149 -28.60 9.46 -16.66
N ASP A 150 -28.75 9.23 -17.97
CA ASP A 150 -30.03 9.39 -18.68
C ASP A 150 -30.58 8.10 -19.30
N ILE A 151 -30.01 6.93 -18.98
CA ILE A 151 -30.42 5.66 -19.63
C ILE A 151 -31.76 5.15 -19.07
N TRP A 152 -32.04 5.35 -17.79
CA TRP A 152 -33.17 4.74 -17.08
C TRP A 152 -34.18 5.77 -16.58
N VAL A 153 -35.31 5.88 -17.28
CA VAL A 153 -36.42 6.76 -16.90
C VAL A 153 -37.08 6.24 -15.62
N GLY A 154 -37.22 7.11 -14.60
CA GLY A 154 -37.91 6.78 -13.34
C GLY A 154 -37.00 6.27 -12.22
N TYR A 155 -35.69 6.21 -12.43
CA TYR A 155 -34.69 5.90 -11.40
C TYR A 155 -33.80 7.13 -11.14
N PRO A 156 -33.18 7.24 -9.94
CA PRO A 156 -32.20 8.29 -9.68
C PRO A 156 -31.10 8.33 -10.77
N PRO A 157 -30.72 9.49 -11.29
CA PRO A 157 -29.70 9.59 -12.33
C PRO A 157 -28.39 8.91 -11.93
N GLY A 158 -27.77 8.19 -12.87
CA GLY A 158 -26.52 7.46 -12.66
C GLY A 158 -26.66 6.20 -11.80
N SER A 159 -27.85 5.91 -11.28
CA SER A 159 -28.13 4.66 -10.58
C SER A 159 -28.54 3.56 -11.56
N ILE A 160 -28.20 2.33 -11.18
CA ILE A 160 -28.60 1.15 -11.92
C ILE A 160 -29.89 0.61 -11.30
N PRO A 161 -30.99 0.43 -12.07
CA PRO A 161 -32.22 -0.15 -11.57
C PRO A 161 -31.96 -1.48 -10.86
N TYR A 162 -32.25 -1.49 -9.57
CA TYR A 162 -32.14 -2.67 -8.74
C TYR A 162 -33.06 -2.53 -7.55
N ASP A 163 -33.90 -3.53 -7.38
CA ASP A 163 -34.69 -3.69 -6.18
C ASP A 163 -34.66 -5.16 -5.77
N LEU A 164 -34.35 -5.40 -4.50
CA LEU A 164 -34.16 -6.73 -3.96
C LEU A 164 -35.50 -7.47 -3.86
N GLU A 165 -36.61 -6.76 -3.61
CA GLU A 165 -37.93 -7.38 -3.45
C GLU A 165 -38.42 -7.97 -4.78
N THR A 166 -38.21 -7.25 -5.89
CA THR A 166 -38.61 -7.67 -7.24
C THR A 166 -37.63 -8.68 -7.87
N VAL A 167 -36.33 -8.53 -7.65
CA VAL A 167 -35.30 -9.41 -8.25
C VAL A 167 -35.15 -10.72 -7.48
N GLY A 168 -35.24 -10.65 -6.15
CA GLY A 168 -35.05 -11.78 -5.24
C GLY A 168 -33.59 -12.19 -5.04
N TRP A 169 -33.30 -12.76 -3.87
CA TRP A 169 -31.93 -13.10 -3.42
C TRP A 169 -31.12 -13.96 -4.40
N ILE A 170 -31.76 -14.94 -5.05
CA ILE A 170 -31.05 -15.86 -5.95
C ILE A 170 -30.47 -15.11 -7.15
N LYS A 171 -31.28 -14.26 -7.81
CA LYS A 171 -30.83 -13.46 -8.95
C LYS A 171 -29.80 -12.42 -8.52
N THR A 172 -29.92 -11.84 -7.33
CA THR A 172 -28.91 -10.95 -6.75
C THR A 172 -27.55 -11.65 -6.58
N VAL A 173 -27.54 -12.87 -6.02
CA VAL A 173 -26.30 -13.66 -5.88
C VAL A 173 -25.72 -13.99 -7.25
N ILE A 174 -26.54 -14.42 -8.22
CA ILE A 174 -26.08 -14.67 -9.60
C ILE A 174 -25.49 -13.41 -10.21
N ARG A 175 -26.15 -12.25 -10.09
CA ARG A 175 -25.65 -10.96 -10.57
C ARG A 175 -24.29 -10.61 -9.98
N LEU A 176 -24.10 -10.82 -8.67
CA LEU A 176 -22.82 -10.59 -8.01
C LEU A 176 -21.74 -11.53 -8.55
N VAL A 177 -22.03 -12.84 -8.66
CA VAL A 177 -21.07 -13.83 -9.17
C VAL A 177 -20.69 -13.52 -10.62
N VAL A 178 -21.67 -13.23 -11.49
CA VAL A 178 -21.41 -12.87 -12.89
C VAL A 178 -20.61 -11.57 -12.97
N GLY A 179 -20.93 -10.56 -12.17
CA GLY A 179 -20.17 -9.31 -12.11
C GLY A 179 -18.70 -9.54 -11.75
N VAL A 180 -18.43 -10.35 -10.73
CA VAL A 180 -17.07 -10.74 -10.34
C VAL A 180 -16.36 -11.47 -11.47
N LEU A 181 -17.00 -12.46 -12.10
CA LEU A 181 -16.43 -13.19 -13.24
C LEU A 181 -16.12 -12.27 -14.43
N CYS A 182 -16.97 -11.28 -14.70
CA CYS A 182 -16.76 -10.32 -15.78
C CYS A 182 -15.58 -9.37 -15.49
N VAL A 183 -15.39 -8.92 -14.24
CA VAL A 183 -14.19 -8.15 -13.83
C VAL A 183 -12.93 -8.97 -14.05
N PHE A 184 -12.96 -10.24 -13.67
CA PHE A 184 -11.87 -11.17 -13.90
C PHE A 184 -11.60 -11.39 -15.39
N ALA A 185 -12.63 -11.65 -16.20
CA ALA A 185 -12.50 -11.82 -17.64
C ALA A 185 -11.91 -10.56 -18.31
N TRP A 186 -12.41 -9.38 -17.94
CA TRP A 186 -11.87 -8.10 -18.38
C TRP A 186 -10.37 -7.98 -18.08
N ARG A 187 -9.95 -8.23 -16.84
CA ARG A 187 -8.53 -8.17 -16.46
C ARG A 187 -7.68 -9.16 -17.27
N ASN A 188 -8.15 -10.40 -17.45
CA ASN A 188 -7.42 -11.43 -18.19
C ASN A 188 -7.29 -11.14 -19.69
N VAL A 189 -8.23 -10.41 -20.30
CA VAL A 189 -8.16 -10.04 -21.71
C VAL A 189 -7.37 -8.74 -21.90
N THR A 190 -7.72 -7.70 -21.13
CA THR A 190 -7.20 -6.35 -21.33
C THR A 190 -5.73 -6.23 -20.93
N LYS A 191 -5.30 -6.86 -19.84
CA LYS A 191 -3.90 -6.78 -19.39
C LYS A 191 -2.90 -7.31 -20.42
N PRO A 192 -3.02 -8.56 -20.95
CA PRO A 192 -2.08 -9.04 -21.96
C PRO A 192 -2.22 -8.30 -23.30
N ALA A 193 -3.42 -7.83 -23.66
CA ALA A 193 -3.62 -7.03 -24.86
C ALA A 193 -2.86 -5.69 -24.77
N LEU A 194 -2.97 -4.99 -23.64
CA LEU A 194 -2.25 -3.72 -23.42
C LEU A 194 -0.75 -3.93 -23.35
N LEU A 195 -0.25 -4.93 -22.62
CA LEU A 195 1.19 -5.23 -22.56
C LEU A 195 1.78 -5.64 -23.92
N ARG A 196 0.95 -6.02 -24.90
CA ARG A 196 1.35 -6.27 -26.29
C ARG A 196 1.29 -5.02 -27.17
N ILE A 197 0.31 -4.14 -26.96
CA ILE A 197 0.04 -2.98 -27.82
C ILE A 197 0.79 -1.72 -27.35
N LEU A 198 0.96 -1.50 -26.05
CA LEU A 198 1.55 -0.29 -25.50
C LEU A 198 3.05 -0.13 -25.78
N PRO A 199 3.91 -1.16 -25.69
CA PRO A 199 5.35 -1.00 -25.90
C PRO A 199 5.74 -0.32 -27.24
N PRO A 200 5.20 -0.70 -28.41
CA PRO A 200 5.54 0.00 -29.67
C PRO A 200 5.05 1.46 -29.70
N ILE A 201 3.92 1.76 -29.05
CA ILE A 201 3.40 3.13 -28.95
C ILE A 201 4.33 3.99 -28.09
N PHE A 202 4.73 3.47 -26.92
CA PHE A 202 5.62 4.17 -26.01
C PHE A 202 6.99 4.43 -26.63
N ARG A 203 7.58 3.47 -27.34
CA ARG A 203 8.83 3.71 -28.09
C ARG A 203 8.70 4.83 -29.13
N THR A 204 7.52 4.99 -29.71
CA THR A 204 7.26 6.08 -30.67
C THR A 204 7.13 7.42 -29.94
N LEU A 205 6.44 7.45 -28.80
CA LEU A 205 6.31 8.64 -27.95
C LEU A 205 7.64 9.08 -27.33
N GLU A 206 8.52 8.13 -27.02
CA GLU A 206 9.86 8.41 -26.51
C GLU A 206 10.72 9.12 -27.54
N LYS A 207 10.67 8.67 -28.80
CA LYS A 207 11.36 9.35 -29.92
C LYS A 207 10.86 10.78 -30.12
N LEU A 208 9.63 11.08 -29.70
CA LEU A 208 9.04 12.41 -29.73
C LEU A 208 9.38 13.25 -28.49
N GLY A 209 10.10 12.69 -27.51
CA GLY A 209 10.49 13.38 -26.27
C GLY A 209 9.34 13.62 -25.29
N LEU A 210 8.21 12.93 -25.45
CA LEU A 210 7.00 13.15 -24.65
C LEU A 210 6.91 12.27 -23.40
N LEU A 211 7.87 11.36 -23.18
CA LEU A 211 7.96 10.52 -21.99
C LEU A 211 9.02 11.08 -21.04
N LEU A 212 8.65 11.46 -19.81
CA LEU A 212 9.67 11.61 -18.76
C LEU A 212 9.99 10.24 -18.13
N PRO A 213 11.26 9.88 -17.95
CA PRO A 213 11.62 8.70 -17.18
C PRO A 213 11.23 8.89 -15.71
N ARG A 214 10.81 7.80 -15.04
CA ARG A 214 10.51 7.74 -13.60
C ARG A 214 11.53 6.80 -12.94
N ARG A 215 12.07 7.16 -11.77
CA ARG A 215 13.25 6.49 -11.16
C ARG A 215 13.16 4.97 -11.04
N PHE A 216 11.99 4.43 -10.68
CA PHE A 216 11.78 3.00 -10.42
C PHE A 216 11.16 2.23 -11.61
N PHE A 217 11.03 2.87 -12.77
CA PHE A 217 10.41 2.28 -13.95
C PHE A 217 11.38 2.26 -15.12
N THR A 218 11.55 1.09 -15.72
CA THR A 218 12.32 0.91 -16.95
C THR A 218 11.58 1.51 -18.14
N THR A 219 12.32 2.24 -18.96
CA THR A 219 11.78 3.01 -20.09
C THR A 219 11.61 2.10 -21.31
N ALA A 220 10.61 2.37 -22.16
CA ALA A 220 10.27 1.57 -23.34
C ALA A 220 11.41 1.31 -24.35
N SER A 221 12.46 2.12 -24.35
CA SER A 221 13.70 1.93 -25.12
C SER A 221 14.60 0.81 -24.59
N GLU A 222 14.53 0.50 -23.30
CA GLU A 222 15.44 -0.43 -22.62
C GLU A 222 14.94 -1.88 -22.66
N TYR A 223 13.71 -2.12 -23.12
CA TYR A 223 13.13 -3.45 -23.19
C TYR A 223 12.40 -3.75 -24.50
N THR A 224 12.54 -4.99 -24.98
CA THR A 224 11.90 -5.47 -26.23
C THR A 224 10.59 -6.20 -25.96
N THR A 225 10.56 -7.07 -24.95
CA THR A 225 9.41 -7.90 -24.59
C THR A 225 9.24 -7.95 -23.08
N ILE A 226 8.00 -7.74 -22.62
CA ILE A 226 7.62 -7.86 -21.22
C ILE A 226 7.22 -9.32 -20.94
N PRO A 227 7.78 -9.97 -19.90
CA PRO A 227 7.39 -11.33 -19.54
C PRO A 227 5.90 -11.40 -19.15
N TYR A 228 5.19 -12.43 -19.62
CA TYR A 228 3.74 -12.58 -19.43
C TYR A 228 3.32 -12.92 -17.99
N ASN A 229 4.23 -13.47 -17.18
CA ASN A 229 3.97 -13.93 -15.81
C ASN A 229 4.68 -13.06 -14.78
N LEU A 230 4.36 -11.77 -14.75
CA LEU A 230 4.84 -10.88 -13.69
C LEU A 230 4.13 -11.27 -12.38
N LYS A 231 4.91 -11.56 -11.34
CA LYS A 231 4.40 -11.67 -9.96
C LYS A 231 4.15 -10.26 -9.47
N ASP A 232 2.96 -9.76 -9.73
CA ASP A 232 2.58 -8.40 -9.38
C ASP A 232 2.17 -8.31 -7.91
N HIS A 233 2.46 -7.16 -7.31
CA HIS A 233 1.79 -6.71 -6.10
C HIS A 233 0.45 -6.06 -6.48
N ASP A 234 -0.34 -6.77 -7.28
CA ASP A 234 -1.67 -6.30 -7.67
C ASP A 234 -2.64 -6.52 -6.50
N VAL A 235 -3.51 -5.54 -6.28
CA VAL A 235 -4.58 -5.62 -5.25
C VAL A 235 -5.52 -6.80 -5.50
N LEU A 236 -5.64 -7.24 -6.76
CA LEU A 236 -6.44 -8.40 -7.16
C LEU A 236 -5.53 -9.57 -7.61
N PRO A 237 -5.62 -10.75 -6.96
CA PRO A 237 -4.79 -11.90 -7.32
C PRO A 237 -5.16 -12.45 -8.70
N ASN A 238 -4.20 -13.12 -9.34
CA ASN A 238 -4.47 -13.79 -10.61
C ASN A 238 -5.22 -15.13 -10.38
N PHE A 239 -5.95 -15.63 -11.39
CA PHE A 239 -6.65 -16.94 -11.26
C PHE A 239 -5.70 -18.08 -10.89
N SER A 240 -4.46 -18.03 -11.38
CA SER A 240 -3.43 -19.02 -11.08
C SER A 240 -3.03 -19.06 -9.60
N GLU A 241 -3.31 -18.00 -8.83
CA GLU A 241 -2.90 -17.86 -7.43
C GLU A 241 -4.04 -18.23 -6.46
N ILE A 242 -5.28 -18.38 -6.95
CA ILE A 242 -6.45 -18.72 -6.12
C ILE A 242 -6.25 -20.08 -5.41
N PRO A 243 -5.76 -21.16 -6.06
CA PRO A 243 -5.52 -22.43 -5.37
C PRO A 243 -4.47 -22.30 -4.24
N ASP A 244 -3.42 -21.50 -4.47
CA ASP A 244 -2.37 -21.25 -3.47
C ASP A 244 -2.91 -20.44 -2.29
N ILE A 245 -3.82 -19.49 -2.51
CA ILE A 245 -4.50 -18.74 -1.45
C ILE A 245 -5.38 -19.67 -0.62
N ILE A 246 -6.18 -20.54 -1.26
CA ILE A 246 -7.08 -21.48 -0.57
C ILE A 246 -6.26 -22.49 0.26
N THR A 247 -5.17 -23.01 -0.28
CA THR A 247 -4.29 -23.93 0.45
C THR A 247 -3.56 -23.24 1.60
N THR A 248 -3.17 -21.97 1.43
CA THR A 248 -2.56 -21.14 2.49
C THR A 248 -3.56 -20.81 3.61
N MET A 249 -4.84 -20.58 3.29
CA MET A 249 -5.89 -20.41 4.32
C MET A 249 -6.16 -21.71 5.07
N ARG A 250 -6.14 -22.85 4.37
CA ARG A 250 -6.36 -24.18 4.97
C ARG A 250 -5.19 -24.61 5.86
N HIS A 251 -3.98 -24.19 5.52
CA HIS A 251 -2.77 -24.42 6.30
C HIS A 251 -1.99 -23.11 6.46
N PRO A 252 -2.35 -22.27 7.45
CA PRO A 252 -1.64 -21.03 7.69
C PRO A 252 -0.21 -21.38 8.15
N ARG A 253 0.74 -21.40 7.20
CA ARG A 253 2.16 -21.37 7.52
C ARG A 253 2.35 -20.13 8.39
N ARG A 254 2.80 -20.32 9.64
CA ARG A 254 3.29 -19.23 10.49
C ARG A 254 4.45 -18.58 9.75
N ARG A 255 4.15 -17.56 8.95
CA ARG A 255 5.18 -16.76 8.27
C ARG A 255 5.98 -16.14 9.40
N ALA A 256 7.24 -16.55 9.53
CA ALA A 256 8.14 -15.95 10.51
C ALA A 256 8.10 -14.44 10.22
N VAL A 257 7.73 -13.65 11.22
CA VAL A 257 7.89 -12.20 11.15
C VAL A 257 9.38 -12.01 10.87
N SER A 258 9.72 -11.46 9.71
CA SER A 258 11.09 -11.15 9.40
C SER A 258 11.50 -10.03 10.35
N ILE A 259 12.26 -10.39 11.38
CA ILE A 259 12.81 -9.43 12.33
C ILE A 259 14.20 -9.09 11.79
N GLY A 260 14.35 -7.88 11.26
CA GLY A 260 15.52 -7.40 10.52
C GLY A 260 15.11 -6.37 9.44
N PRO A 261 16.06 -5.61 8.86
CA PRO A 261 15.76 -4.53 7.93
C PRO A 261 14.97 -5.01 6.71
N GLN A 262 13.79 -4.42 6.49
CA GLN A 262 12.89 -4.76 5.38
C GLN A 262 12.89 -3.69 4.30
N SER A 263 13.09 -2.43 4.69
CA SER A 263 13.16 -1.28 3.79
C SER A 263 14.58 -0.70 3.73
N GLU A 264 14.85 0.15 2.75
CA GLU A 264 16.11 0.92 2.69
C GLU A 264 16.26 1.82 3.92
N ALA A 265 15.16 2.42 4.39
CA ALA A 265 15.15 3.20 5.63
C ALA A 265 15.56 2.35 6.85
N ASP A 266 15.05 1.11 6.99
CA ASP A 266 15.44 0.21 8.08
C ASP A 266 16.92 -0.16 8.00
N ALA A 267 17.46 -0.32 6.78
CA ALA A 267 18.88 -0.56 6.58
C ALA A 267 19.73 0.63 7.01
N TYR A 268 19.35 1.85 6.64
CA TYR A 268 20.02 3.07 7.10
C TYR A 268 19.92 3.24 8.61
N GLU A 269 18.77 2.94 9.22
CA GLU A 269 18.61 2.96 10.68
C GLU A 269 19.51 1.92 11.36
N THR A 270 19.59 0.72 10.79
CA THR A 270 20.47 -0.35 11.27
C THR A 270 21.94 0.07 11.18
N LEU A 271 22.35 0.70 10.07
CA LEU A 271 23.71 1.23 9.91
C LEU A 271 24.00 2.38 10.89
N ALA A 272 23.07 3.31 11.07
CA ALA A 272 23.20 4.41 12.02
C ALA A 272 23.29 3.89 13.46
N TYR A 273 22.51 2.87 13.81
CA TYR A 273 22.57 2.20 15.11
C TYR A 273 23.93 1.52 15.34
N ARG A 274 24.44 0.80 14.33
CA ARG A 274 25.78 0.18 14.37
C ARG A 274 26.90 1.22 14.52
N GLU A 275 26.84 2.31 13.76
CA GLU A 275 27.84 3.39 13.85
C GLU A 275 27.79 4.10 15.20
N LYS A 276 26.58 4.35 15.75
CA LYS A 276 26.43 4.89 17.10
C LYS A 276 27.08 3.96 18.14
N ARG A 277 26.85 2.65 18.06
CA ARG A 277 27.50 1.67 18.94
C ARG A 277 29.01 1.64 18.79
N ARG A 278 29.52 1.74 17.57
CA ARG A 278 30.97 1.83 17.31
C ARG A 278 31.57 3.04 18.01
N ARG A 279 30.94 4.22 17.87
CA ARG A 279 31.36 5.46 18.56
C ARG A 279 31.29 5.33 20.07
N GLU A 280 30.20 4.76 20.61
CA GLU A 280 30.05 4.54 22.04
C GLU A 280 31.12 3.57 22.57
N SER A 281 31.43 2.48 21.84
CA SER A 281 32.47 1.52 22.21
C SER A 281 33.88 2.11 22.19
N GLN A 282 34.16 3.02 21.25
CA GLN A 282 35.44 3.75 21.18
C GLN A 282 35.55 4.83 22.27
N SER A 283 34.44 5.47 22.63
CA SER A 283 34.38 6.46 23.73
C SER A 283 34.29 5.83 25.13
N GLY A 284 33.93 4.54 25.20
CA GLY A 284 33.57 3.82 26.42
C GLY A 284 34.73 3.21 27.21
N SER A 285 35.99 3.57 26.92
CA SER A 285 37.17 3.06 27.66
C SER A 285 37.23 3.47 29.15
N ASN A 286 36.21 4.15 29.68
CA ASN A 286 36.16 4.64 31.07
C ASN A 286 34.87 4.31 31.85
N HIS A 287 34.02 3.36 31.43
CA HIS A 287 32.89 2.92 32.28
C HIS A 287 33.04 1.45 32.71
N PRO A 288 33.00 1.14 34.02
CA PRO A 288 33.08 -0.24 34.49
C PRO A 288 31.85 -1.04 34.03
N SER A 289 32.10 -2.22 33.47
CA SER A 289 31.07 -3.20 33.10
C SER A 289 30.11 -3.47 34.27
N PRO A 290 28.81 -3.70 34.02
CA PRO A 290 27.91 -4.13 35.08
C PRO A 290 28.36 -5.50 35.57
N VAL A 291 28.63 -5.57 36.87
CA VAL A 291 28.99 -6.79 37.59
C VAL A 291 27.88 -7.82 37.36
N VAL A 292 28.27 -9.00 36.88
CA VAL A 292 27.41 -10.20 36.91
C VAL A 292 27.18 -10.52 38.38
N GLU A 293 26.00 -10.17 38.88
CA GLU A 293 25.62 -10.45 40.26
C GLU A 293 25.30 -11.94 40.38
N ASP A 294 26.28 -12.67 40.91
CA ASP A 294 26.25 -14.10 41.18
C ASP A 294 25.12 -14.40 42.19
N GLN A 295 23.93 -14.75 41.70
CA GLN A 295 22.78 -15.12 42.51
C GLN A 295 22.96 -16.53 43.06
N LEU A 296 23.76 -16.67 44.10
CA LEU A 296 23.67 -17.82 45.00
C LEU A 296 22.41 -17.63 45.88
N LYS A 297 21.32 -18.33 45.58
CA LYS A 297 20.21 -18.53 46.54
C LYS A 297 20.02 -20.02 46.83
N PRO A 298 19.99 -20.42 48.11
CA PRO A 298 19.63 -21.77 48.51
C PRO A 298 18.10 -21.95 48.46
N ASN A 299 17.68 -23.19 48.22
CA ASN A 299 16.31 -23.73 48.28
C ASN A 299 15.36 -23.48 47.09
N GLY A 300 15.42 -24.43 46.14
CA GLY A 300 14.31 -25.32 45.77
C GLY A 300 12.91 -24.74 45.52
N THR A 301 12.62 -24.37 44.27
CA THR A 301 11.43 -24.80 43.48
C THR A 301 11.55 -24.27 42.05
N PRO A 302 11.19 -25.06 40.99
CA PRO A 302 11.40 -24.62 39.62
C PRO A 302 10.21 -23.79 39.10
N ALA A 303 10.44 -22.51 38.82
CA ALA A 303 9.52 -21.68 38.03
C ALA A 303 9.95 -21.70 36.55
N LEU A 304 9.05 -22.10 35.66
CA LEU A 304 9.25 -22.13 34.21
C LEU A 304 9.57 -20.72 33.67
N PRO A 305 10.62 -20.52 32.86
CA PRO A 305 10.97 -19.21 32.35
C PRO A 305 10.00 -18.78 31.24
N ARG A 306 9.17 -17.78 31.56
CA ARG A 306 8.45 -16.98 30.57
C ARG A 306 9.49 -16.20 29.77
N LYS A 307 9.76 -16.58 28.52
CA LYS A 307 10.63 -15.83 27.58
C LYS A 307 10.03 -14.43 27.36
N THR A 308 10.48 -13.45 28.14
CA THR A 308 10.45 -12.05 27.75
C THR A 308 11.60 -11.85 26.77
N ALA A 309 11.32 -11.44 25.54
CA ALA A 309 12.36 -11.11 24.57
C ALA A 309 13.27 -10.05 25.22
N SER A 310 14.55 -10.40 25.41
CA SER A 310 15.54 -9.50 26.02
C SER A 310 15.84 -8.36 25.06
N LEU A 311 16.28 -7.19 25.57
CA LEU A 311 16.94 -6.18 24.73
C LEU A 311 18.08 -6.81 23.92
N ASP A 312 18.78 -7.79 24.50
CA ASP A 312 19.82 -8.57 23.81
C ASP A 312 19.29 -9.36 22.60
N ASP A 313 18.02 -9.81 22.63
CA ASP A 313 17.41 -10.50 21.50
C ASP A 313 17.14 -9.51 20.35
N TYR A 314 16.64 -8.31 20.66
CA TYR A 314 16.50 -7.22 19.69
C TYR A 314 17.86 -6.78 19.13
N GLU A 315 18.88 -6.67 19.98
CA GLU A 315 20.25 -6.33 19.57
C GLU A 315 20.89 -7.42 18.68
N GLY A 316 20.62 -8.70 18.97
CA GLY A 316 21.07 -9.81 18.14
C GLY A 316 20.40 -9.82 16.77
N MET A 317 19.14 -9.41 16.69
CA MET A 317 18.34 -9.38 15.45
C MET A 317 18.71 -8.24 14.50
N MET A 318 19.23 -7.12 15.01
CA MET A 318 19.80 -6.03 14.19
C MET A 318 21.18 -6.38 13.59
N GLY A 319 21.69 -7.57 13.92
CA GLY A 319 23.01 -8.05 13.57
C GLY A 319 24.09 -7.31 14.36
N LYS A 320 24.67 -8.00 15.35
CA LYS A 320 25.98 -7.62 15.86
C LYS A 320 26.96 -7.92 14.73
N GLY A 321 27.36 -6.91 13.96
CA GLY A 321 28.32 -7.07 12.86
C GLY A 321 29.46 -7.99 13.30
N SER A 322 29.83 -8.95 12.45
CA SER A 322 30.79 -9.99 12.82
C SER A 322 32.09 -9.33 13.29
N PRO A 323 32.58 -9.58 14.52
CA PRO A 323 33.90 -9.16 14.91
C PRO A 323 34.91 -10.08 14.22
N SER A 324 35.12 -9.89 12.91
CA SER A 324 36.29 -10.46 12.24
C SER A 324 37.49 -9.54 12.46
N SER A 325 37.84 -9.30 13.72
CA SER A 325 39.24 -9.16 14.11
C SER A 325 39.70 -10.55 14.54
N SER A 326 40.04 -11.39 13.55
CA SER A 326 41.01 -12.43 13.83
C SER A 326 42.23 -11.70 14.36
N ALA A 327 42.55 -11.92 15.63
CA ALA A 327 43.77 -11.46 16.26
C ALA A 327 44.95 -12.06 15.47
N VAL A 328 45.41 -11.33 14.46
CA VAL A 328 46.74 -11.53 13.92
C VAL A 328 47.60 -10.57 14.73
N ASP A 329 48.41 -11.13 15.61
CA ASP A 329 49.54 -10.44 16.23
C ASP A 329 50.41 -9.85 15.12
N VAL A 330 50.19 -8.58 14.78
CA VAL A 330 51.11 -7.82 13.94
C VAL A 330 51.92 -6.95 14.89
N ASN A 331 53.16 -7.38 15.06
CA ASN A 331 54.21 -6.69 15.79
C ASN A 331 54.31 -5.24 15.28
N PHE A 332 54.23 -4.28 16.20
CA PHE A 332 54.26 -2.85 15.94
C PHE A 332 55.63 -2.46 15.38
N ASP A 333 55.69 -1.96 14.14
CA ASP A 333 56.63 -0.91 13.74
C ASP A 333 56.31 -0.41 12.32
N THR A 334 55.37 0.55 12.22
CA THR A 334 55.43 1.67 11.26
C THR A 334 54.24 2.62 11.47
N PRO A 335 54.44 3.95 11.48
CA PRO A 335 53.34 4.90 11.60
C PRO A 335 52.80 5.22 10.20
N THR A 336 51.70 4.59 9.81
CA THR A 336 50.88 5.06 8.68
C THR A 336 49.54 5.60 9.19
N PRO A 337 49.08 6.77 8.70
CA PRO A 337 47.80 7.33 9.11
C PRO A 337 46.69 6.50 8.45
N PHE A 338 45.90 5.76 9.22
CA PHE A 338 44.79 4.94 8.71
C PHE A 338 43.44 5.64 8.90
N PRO A 339 42.86 6.17 7.80
CA PRO A 339 41.41 6.30 7.65
C PRO A 339 40.80 5.22 6.74
N SER A 340 41.61 4.36 6.11
CA SER A 340 41.14 3.41 5.06
C SER A 340 40.42 2.16 5.60
N LEU A 341 40.84 1.62 6.75
CA LEU A 341 40.25 0.39 7.29
C LEU A 341 38.81 0.58 7.79
N ASP A 342 38.51 1.74 8.38
CA ASP A 342 37.15 2.11 8.81
C ASP A 342 36.22 2.31 7.61
N PHE A 343 36.74 2.87 6.50
CA PHE A 343 35.98 3.09 5.27
C PHE A 343 35.64 1.77 4.56
N GLU A 344 36.61 0.86 4.46
CA GLU A 344 36.41 -0.48 3.88
C GLU A 344 35.53 -1.38 4.76
N ALA A 345 35.55 -1.22 6.09
CA ALA A 345 34.62 -1.89 6.99
C ALA A 345 33.20 -1.36 6.83
N GLY A 346 33.04 -0.02 6.73
CA GLY A 346 31.75 0.62 6.48
C GLY A 346 31.08 0.18 5.18
N GLU A 347 31.83 0.13 4.06
CA GLU A 347 31.29 -0.34 2.77
C GLU A 347 30.88 -1.82 2.79
N ARG A 348 31.57 -2.67 3.57
CA ARG A 348 31.23 -4.09 3.70
C ARG A 348 29.97 -4.28 4.54
N ASP A 349 29.84 -3.55 5.65
CA ASP A 349 28.65 -3.54 6.50
C ASP A 349 27.43 -3.02 5.72
N GLU A 350 27.59 -1.96 4.93
CA GLU A 350 26.54 -1.45 4.05
C GLU A 350 26.09 -2.54 3.06
N LYS A 351 27.03 -3.16 2.34
CA LYS A 351 26.71 -4.26 1.41
C LYS A 351 26.04 -5.44 2.12
N GLU A 352 26.44 -5.76 3.34
CA GLU A 352 25.82 -6.84 4.13
C GLU A 352 24.37 -6.51 4.49
N VAL A 353 24.10 -5.33 5.06
CA VAL A 353 22.75 -4.92 5.48
C VAL A 353 21.82 -4.79 4.26
N PHE A 354 22.28 -4.17 3.17
CA PHE A 354 21.50 -4.05 1.94
C PHE A 354 21.31 -5.39 1.20
N SER A 355 22.18 -6.38 1.40
CA SER A 355 21.99 -7.72 0.84
C SER A 355 20.85 -8.50 1.49
N GLN A 356 20.47 -8.14 2.72
CA GLN A 356 19.35 -8.76 3.44
C GLN A 356 17.99 -8.25 2.92
N ILE A 357 17.97 -7.09 2.26
CA ILE A 357 16.77 -6.53 1.63
C ILE A 357 16.47 -7.29 0.34
N LYS A 358 15.23 -7.76 0.20
CA LYS A 358 14.77 -8.37 -1.03
C LYS A 358 14.73 -7.31 -2.14
N LYS A 359 15.55 -7.48 -3.18
CA LYS A 359 15.56 -6.58 -4.34
C LYS A 359 14.16 -6.45 -4.95
N PRO A 360 13.66 -5.23 -5.17
CA PRO A 360 12.39 -4.99 -5.83
C PRO A 360 12.42 -5.53 -7.27
N ARG A 361 11.26 -5.90 -7.80
CA ARG A 361 11.15 -6.36 -9.19
C ARG A 361 11.38 -5.18 -10.14
N VAL A 362 11.81 -5.48 -11.36
CA VAL A 362 11.79 -4.52 -12.46
C VAL A 362 10.33 -4.18 -12.79
N ARG A 363 10.01 -2.88 -12.86
CA ARG A 363 8.71 -2.36 -13.29
C ARG A 363 8.88 -1.64 -14.63
N TYR A 364 7.91 -1.74 -15.51
CA TYR A 364 7.93 -1.07 -16.83
C TYR A 364 7.00 0.14 -16.85
N ASP A 365 7.41 1.23 -17.50
CA ASP A 365 6.62 2.45 -17.67
C ASP A 365 5.20 2.22 -18.20
N VAL A 366 5.04 1.29 -19.13
CA VAL A 366 3.74 0.88 -19.70
C VAL A 366 2.83 0.20 -18.69
N GLU A 367 3.34 -0.32 -17.58
CA GLU A 367 2.52 -0.92 -16.53
C GLU A 367 1.62 0.12 -15.87
N VAL A 368 2.08 1.37 -15.72
CA VAL A 368 1.29 2.45 -15.10
C VAL A 368 0.01 2.70 -15.89
N VAL A 369 0.13 2.89 -17.21
CA VAL A 369 -1.01 3.12 -18.09
C VAL A 369 -1.85 1.85 -18.25
N THR A 370 -1.21 0.68 -18.33
CA THR A 370 -1.92 -0.60 -18.34
C THR A 370 -2.80 -0.74 -17.11
N LYS A 371 -2.27 -0.44 -15.92
CA LYS A 371 -2.99 -0.50 -14.66
C LYS A 371 -4.15 0.49 -14.65
N LEU A 372 -3.90 1.76 -14.97
CA LEU A 372 -4.94 2.79 -15.04
C LEU A 372 -6.12 2.37 -15.94
N VAL A 373 -5.83 1.87 -17.15
CA VAL A 373 -6.86 1.45 -18.11
C VAL A 373 -7.59 0.18 -17.66
N VAL A 374 -6.86 -0.81 -17.13
CA VAL A 374 -7.48 -2.05 -16.63
C VAL A 374 -8.44 -1.75 -15.50
N TYR A 375 -8.02 -0.94 -14.51
CA TYR A 375 -8.83 -0.59 -13.35
C TYR A 375 -9.99 0.35 -13.71
N ALA A 376 -9.78 1.35 -14.58
CA ALA A 376 -10.89 2.17 -15.11
C ALA A 376 -11.91 1.36 -15.91
N GLY A 377 -11.47 0.27 -16.55
CA GLY A 377 -12.37 -0.63 -17.27
C GLY A 377 -13.13 -1.62 -16.39
N THR A 378 -12.85 -1.71 -15.08
CA THR A 378 -13.54 -2.68 -14.19
C THR A 378 -15.01 -2.36 -13.93
N SER A 379 -15.41 -1.11 -14.10
CA SER A 379 -16.82 -0.68 -14.01
C SER A 379 -17.64 -1.09 -15.24
N LYS A 380 -17.00 -1.21 -16.43
CA LYS A 380 -17.66 -1.62 -17.69
C LYS A 380 -18.28 -3.03 -17.70
N PRO A 381 -17.65 -4.10 -17.18
CA PRO A 381 -18.26 -5.43 -17.18
C PRO A 381 -19.55 -5.54 -16.35
N GLN A 382 -19.72 -4.68 -15.33
CA GLN A 382 -20.95 -4.60 -14.55
C GLN A 382 -22.13 -4.07 -15.40
N ILE A 383 -21.83 -3.24 -16.42
CA ILE A 383 -22.76 -2.70 -17.42
C ILE A 383 -23.35 -3.80 -18.30
N LEU A 384 -22.51 -4.70 -18.79
CA LEU A 384 -22.93 -5.78 -19.70
C LEU A 384 -23.75 -6.85 -18.96
N THR A 385 -23.39 -7.12 -17.70
CA THR A 385 -24.08 -8.09 -16.84
C THR A 385 -25.55 -7.71 -16.61
N LEU A 386 -25.85 -6.41 -16.67
CA LEU A 386 -27.17 -5.86 -16.42
C LEU A 386 -28.16 -6.14 -17.55
N HIS A 387 -27.71 -6.03 -18.81
CA HIS A 387 -28.52 -6.33 -19.99
C HIS A 387 -28.93 -7.81 -20.09
N LEU A 388 -28.14 -8.71 -19.48
CA LEU A 388 -28.36 -10.15 -19.53
C LEU A 388 -29.31 -10.68 -18.44
N LEU A 389 -29.53 -9.94 -17.34
CA LEU A 389 -30.25 -10.43 -16.16
C LEU A 389 -31.53 -9.66 -15.81
N ILE A 390 -31.74 -8.48 -16.39
CA ILE A 390 -33.03 -7.77 -16.30
C ILE A 390 -33.79 -8.09 -17.58
N PRO A 391 -34.88 -8.90 -17.55
CA PRO A 391 -35.82 -8.87 -18.65
C PRO A 391 -36.39 -7.46 -18.67
N VAL A 392 -36.00 -6.67 -19.68
CA VAL A 392 -36.66 -5.39 -19.99
C VAL A 392 -38.10 -5.74 -20.37
N SER A 393 -38.95 -5.85 -19.36
CA SER A 393 -40.39 -5.92 -19.53
C SER A 393 -40.80 -4.46 -19.66
N PHE A 394 -40.96 -4.01 -20.91
CA PHE A 394 -41.60 -2.74 -21.23
C PHE A 394 -43.03 -2.69 -20.67
#